data_AF-A0A090WX04-F1
#
_entry.id   AF-A0A090WX04-F1
#
_cell.length_a   1.000
_cell.length_b   1.000
_cell.length_c   1.000
_cell.angle_alpha   90.00
_cell.angle_beta   90.00
_cell.angle_gamma   90.00
#
_symmetry.space_group_name_H-M   'P 1'
#
loop_
_entity.id
_entity.type
_entity.pdbx_description
1 polymer ?
#
loop_
_entity_poly.entity_id
_entity_poly.type
_entity_poly.pdbx_seq_one_letter_code
_entity_poly.pdbx_strand_id
1 'polypeptide(L)'
;MYFDSYIKRQTPYGEAEKRSNLSWFLEQLSFRWAWYTALIFTLLFMVFNAKRRQRVIKIVKPLQNTSLAFVKTISNLYIETQDYKNLIDKKITYFLEKIRSDFNIDTAVLNDDFIKKLATKAGRKKEDVTQLVNYIKWLRTKNELSEESLIKLNKFIEAFYSQ
;
A
#
# COMPACT_ATOMS: atom_id res chain seq x y z
N MET A 1 33.01 88.35 19.22
CA MET A 1 32.50 87.60 18.06
C MET A 1 32.36 86.14 18.46
N TYR A 2 31.11 85.65 18.45
CA TYR A 2 30.57 84.27 18.40
C TYR A 2 31.56 83.09 18.49
N PHE A 3 31.56 82.29 19.56
CA PHE A 3 30.72 81.10 19.87
C PHE A 3 31.03 79.83 19.04
N ASP A 4 31.65 78.89 19.76
CA ASP A 4 31.68 77.41 19.71
C ASP A 4 30.82 76.65 18.68
N SER A 5 31.39 75.56 18.13
CA SER A 5 30.89 74.16 18.26
C SER A 5 31.07 73.23 17.04
N TYR A 6 31.26 71.95 17.39
CA TYR A 6 31.13 70.70 16.60
C TYR A 6 32.38 70.05 16.00
N ILE A 7 33.04 69.29 16.88
CA ILE A 7 33.46 67.87 16.73
C ILE A 7 33.19 67.24 15.35
N LYS A 8 34.27 66.80 14.70
CA LYS A 8 34.35 65.42 14.19
C LYS A 8 35.81 64.95 14.22
N ARG A 9 36.11 64.06 15.17
CA ARG A 9 37.38 63.31 15.22
C ARG A 9 37.56 62.63 13.86
N GLN A 10 38.50 63.10 13.06
CA GLN A 10 39.00 62.33 11.93
C GLN A 10 39.83 61.19 12.52
N THR A 11 39.23 60.00 12.57
CA THR A 11 39.94 58.74 12.82
C THR A 11 41.06 58.60 11.79
N PRO A 12 42.26 58.10 12.14
CA PRO A 12 43.38 57.90 11.21
C PRO A 12 43.19 56.67 10.31
N TYR A 13 41.94 56.39 9.92
CA TYR A 13 41.55 55.38 8.95
C TYR A 13 41.00 56.06 7.69
N GLY A 14 41.70 57.08 7.21
CA GLY A 14 41.59 57.54 5.84
C GLY A 14 42.48 56.65 4.98
N GLU A 15 41.88 55.97 4.02
CA GLU A 15 42.56 55.14 3.01
C GLU A 15 43.15 53.80 3.46
N ALA A 16 42.32 52.97 4.10
CA ALA A 16 42.41 51.55 3.76
C ALA A 16 41.79 51.38 2.37
N GLU A 17 42.58 51.57 1.31
CA GLU A 17 42.26 51.01 0.01
C GLU A 17 41.81 49.57 0.26
N LYS A 18 40.54 49.26 0.01
CA LYS A 18 40.08 47.87 -0.06
C LYS A 18 40.71 47.24 -1.30
N ARG A 19 42.02 47.03 -1.30
CA ARG A 19 42.68 46.07 -2.18
C ARG A 19 42.19 44.70 -1.73
N SER A 20 41.05 44.30 -2.29
CA SER A 20 40.57 42.93 -2.18
C SER A 20 41.70 42.04 -2.71
N ASN A 21 42.25 41.18 -1.85
CA ASN A 21 43.34 40.23 -2.17
C ASN A 21 43.04 39.32 -3.37
N LEU A 22 41.78 39.29 -3.82
CA LEU A 22 41.35 38.60 -5.04
C LEU A 22 41.87 39.24 -6.34
N SER A 23 42.13 40.55 -6.36
CA SER A 23 42.65 41.24 -7.56
C SER A 23 44.05 40.73 -7.91
N TRP A 24 44.94 40.67 -6.91
CA TRP A 24 46.30 40.16 -7.07
C TRP A 24 46.34 38.69 -7.50
N PHE A 25 45.40 37.87 -6.99
CA PHE A 25 45.28 36.45 -7.36
C PHE A 25 44.87 36.25 -8.83
N LEU A 26 44.11 37.19 -9.41
CA LEU A 26 43.64 37.15 -10.80
C LEU A 26 44.57 37.85 -11.79
N GLU A 27 45.56 38.62 -11.31
CA GLU A 27 46.58 39.27 -12.15
C GLU A 27 47.54 38.25 -12.77
N GLN A 28 47.84 37.16 -12.06
CA GLN A 28 48.73 36.12 -12.56
C GLN A 28 47.99 35.16 -13.51
N LEU A 29 48.49 35.05 -14.75
CA LEU A 29 47.85 34.29 -15.82
C LEU A 29 47.50 32.85 -15.41
N SER A 30 48.42 32.14 -14.76
CA SER A 30 48.22 30.75 -14.33
C SER A 30 47.10 30.58 -13.30
N PHE A 31 47.01 31.49 -12.31
CA PHE A 31 45.99 31.41 -11.27
C PHE A 31 44.60 31.79 -11.81
N ARG A 32 44.54 32.71 -12.77
CA ARG A 32 43.29 33.07 -13.46
C ARG A 32 42.70 31.88 -14.23
N TRP A 33 43.53 31.13 -14.96
CA TRP A 33 43.07 29.92 -15.66
C TRP A 33 42.63 28.82 -14.67
N ALA A 34 43.40 28.57 -13.62
CA ALA A 34 43.02 27.61 -12.58
C ALA A 34 41.67 27.95 -11.96
N TRP A 35 41.41 29.24 -11.69
CA TRP A 35 40.15 29.72 -11.14
C TRP A 35 38.96 29.49 -12.07
N TYR A 36 39.09 29.84 -13.36
CA TYR A 36 38.02 29.59 -14.33
C TYR A 36 37.79 28.09 -14.56
N THR A 37 38.85 27.29 -14.62
CA THR A 37 38.74 25.83 -14.78
C THR A 37 38.03 25.20 -13.58
N ALA A 38 38.34 25.62 -12.34
CA ALA A 38 37.66 25.14 -11.14
C ALA A 38 36.16 25.47 -11.14
N LEU A 39 35.79 26.69 -11.54
CA LEU A 39 34.39 27.11 -11.68
C LEU A 39 33.65 26.30 -12.74
N ILE A 40 34.26 26.10 -13.91
CA ILE A 40 33.69 25.30 -15.01
C ILE A 40 33.47 23.86 -14.55
N PHE A 41 34.45 23.23 -13.90
CA PHE A 41 34.30 21.86 -13.40
C PHE A 41 33.23 21.75 -12.32
N THR A 42 33.12 22.74 -11.43
CA THR A 42 32.08 22.78 -10.39
C THR A 42 30.68 22.84 -11.02
N LEU A 43 30.51 23.68 -12.04
CA LEU A 43 29.24 23.82 -12.74
C LEU A 43 28.89 22.54 -13.52
N LEU A 44 29.86 21.96 -14.25
CA LEU A 44 29.68 20.68 -14.93
C LEU A 44 29.32 19.57 -13.94
N PHE A 45 30.04 19.48 -12.82
CA PHE A 45 29.77 18.51 -11.75
C PHE A 45 28.34 18.65 -11.22
N MET A 46 27.87 19.88 -10.98
CA MET A 46 26.50 20.14 -10.52
C MET A 46 25.46 19.69 -11.57
N VAL A 47 25.67 20.01 -12.85
CA VAL A 47 24.75 19.62 -13.95
C VAL A 47 24.66 18.10 -14.08
N PHE A 48 25.79 17.38 -14.05
CA PHE A 48 25.80 15.92 -14.15
C PHE A 48 25.17 15.25 -12.92
N ASN A 49 25.36 15.80 -11.71
CA ASN A 49 24.79 15.24 -10.49
C ASN A 49 23.30 15.58 -10.30
N ALA A 50 22.85 16.76 -10.76
CA ALA A 50 21.45 17.19 -10.64
C ALA A 50 20.50 16.27 -11.43
N LYS A 51 20.90 15.83 -12.63
CA LYS A 51 20.05 14.99 -13.50
C LYS A 51 19.88 13.55 -12.98
N ARG A 52 20.79 13.03 -12.13
CA ARG A 52 20.69 11.67 -11.57
C ARG A 52 19.71 11.55 -10.38
N ARG A 53 19.17 12.65 -9.83
CA ARG A 53 18.35 12.61 -8.59
C ARG A 53 16.88 13.02 -8.73
N GLN A 54 16.42 13.55 -9.86
CA GLN A 54 15.03 13.95 -10.03
C GLN A 54 14.34 13.16 -11.17
N ARG A 55 13.73 12.02 -10.84
CA ARG A 55 12.57 11.54 -11.60
C ARG A 55 11.33 12.18 -11.00
N VAL A 56 10.55 12.90 -11.82
CA VAL A 56 9.20 13.32 -11.43
C VAL A 56 8.39 12.06 -11.15
N ILE A 57 7.97 11.86 -9.90
CA ILE A 57 7.08 10.78 -9.52
C ILE A 57 5.72 11.13 -10.10
N LYS A 58 5.34 10.52 -11.22
CA LYS A 58 3.96 10.58 -11.69
C LYS A 58 3.08 10.00 -10.59
N ILE A 59 2.01 10.71 -10.23
CA ILE A 59 0.96 10.17 -9.35
C ILE A 59 0.31 9.03 -10.13
N VAL A 60 0.80 7.81 -9.92
CA VAL A 60 0.14 6.60 -10.43
C VAL A 60 -1.16 6.51 -9.62
N LYS A 61 -2.30 6.71 -10.28
CA LYS A 61 -3.59 6.38 -9.66
C LYS A 61 -3.47 4.94 -9.13
N PRO A 62 -3.81 4.67 -7.86
CA PRO A 62 -3.71 3.32 -7.32
C PRO A 62 -4.48 2.38 -8.27
N LEU A 63 -3.88 1.22 -8.60
CA LEU A 63 -4.58 0.22 -9.41
C LEU A 63 -5.93 -0.06 -8.73
N GLN A 64 -7.02 0.10 -9.48
CA GLN A 64 -8.32 -0.40 -9.03
C GLN A 64 -8.13 -1.87 -8.69
N ASN A 65 -8.54 -2.31 -7.49
CA ASN A 65 -8.32 -3.66 -6.97
C ASN A 65 -8.59 -4.76 -8.03
N THR A 66 -7.56 -5.15 -8.77
CA THR A 66 -7.67 -6.07 -9.91
C THR A 66 -8.01 -7.47 -9.43
N SER A 67 -7.75 -7.78 -8.16
CA SER A 67 -8.19 -9.01 -7.51
C SER A 67 -9.72 -9.14 -7.49
N LEU A 68 -10.48 -8.07 -7.23
CA LEU A 68 -11.95 -8.13 -7.26
C LEU A 68 -12.47 -8.32 -8.69
N ALA A 69 -11.89 -7.62 -9.66
CA ALA A 69 -12.25 -7.77 -11.07
C ALA A 69 -11.92 -9.19 -11.59
N PHE A 70 -10.75 -9.72 -11.24
CA PHE A 70 -10.32 -11.08 -11.61
C PHE A 70 -11.19 -12.17 -10.96
N VAL A 71 -11.49 -12.04 -9.67
CA VAL A 71 -12.42 -12.94 -8.96
C VAL A 71 -13.80 -12.87 -9.61
N LYS A 72 -14.27 -11.68 -10.00
CA LYS A 72 -15.54 -11.50 -10.72
C LYS A 72 -15.53 -12.18 -12.09
N THR A 73 -14.44 -12.11 -12.86
CA THR A 73 -14.32 -12.78 -14.16
C THR A 73 -14.34 -14.30 -14.03
N ILE A 74 -13.58 -14.88 -13.09
CA ILE A 74 -13.60 -16.33 -12.84
C ILE A 74 -14.97 -16.76 -12.33
N SER A 75 -15.60 -15.95 -11.46
CA SER A 75 -16.94 -16.23 -10.94
C SER A 75 -17.97 -16.21 -12.07
N ASN A 76 -17.92 -15.21 -12.95
CA ASN A 76 -18.80 -15.12 -14.11
C ASN A 76 -18.61 -16.28 -15.07
N LEU A 77 -17.37 -16.72 -15.34
CA LEU A 77 -17.11 -17.90 -16.18
C LEU A 77 -17.76 -19.16 -15.61
N TYR A 78 -17.61 -19.40 -14.30
CA TYR A 78 -18.23 -20.56 -13.65
C TYR A 78 -19.76 -20.45 -13.61
N ILE A 79 -20.30 -19.25 -13.44
CA ILE A 79 -21.75 -18.98 -13.51
C ILE A 79 -22.28 -19.22 -14.93
N GLU A 80 -21.55 -18.81 -15.96
CA GLU A 80 -21.89 -19.03 -17.38
C GLU A 80 -21.90 -20.52 -17.76
N THR A 81 -21.00 -21.33 -17.17
CA THR A 81 -21.02 -22.79 -17.37
C THR A 81 -22.17 -23.51 -16.66
N GLN A 82 -22.97 -22.81 -15.85
CA GLN A 82 -24.13 -23.31 -15.09
C GLN A 82 -23.86 -24.50 -14.15
N ASP A 83 -22.59 -24.86 -13.89
CA ASP A 83 -22.23 -25.94 -12.94
C ASP A 83 -22.19 -25.42 -11.49
N TYR A 84 -23.36 -24.97 -11.02
CA TYR A 84 -23.52 -24.44 -9.66
C TYR A 84 -23.25 -25.49 -8.60
N LYS A 85 -23.54 -26.76 -8.89
CA LYS A 85 -23.28 -27.86 -7.96
C LYS A 85 -21.79 -28.01 -7.68
N ASN A 86 -20.97 -28.09 -8.72
CA ASN A 86 -19.53 -28.21 -8.57
C ASN A 86 -18.93 -27.03 -7.81
N LEU A 87 -19.38 -25.82 -8.13
CA LEU A 87 -18.92 -24.60 -7.46
C LEU A 87 -19.31 -24.59 -5.97
N ILE A 88 -20.55 -24.97 -5.65
CA ILE A 88 -21.04 -25.08 -4.27
C ILE A 88 -20.24 -26.14 -3.51
N ASP A 89 -20.01 -27.32 -4.09
CA ASP A 89 -19.27 -28.41 -3.46
C ASP A 89 -17.82 -28.02 -3.15
N LYS A 90 -17.14 -27.34 -4.10
CA LYS A 90 -15.81 -26.78 -3.88
C LYS A 90 -15.81 -25.73 -2.76
N LYS A 91 -16.82 -24.85 -2.74
CA LYS A 91 -16.94 -23.80 -1.73
C LYS A 91 -17.19 -24.36 -0.33
N ILE A 92 -18.05 -25.38 -0.20
CA ILE A 92 -18.26 -26.12 1.05
C ILE A 92 -16.96 -26.79 1.50
N THR A 93 -16.26 -27.46 0.58
CA THR A 93 -14.99 -28.15 0.88
C THR A 93 -13.95 -27.17 1.42
N TYR A 94 -13.77 -26.05 0.73
CA TYR A 94 -12.85 -24.99 1.17
C TYR A 94 -13.23 -24.43 2.54
N PHE A 95 -14.52 -24.16 2.77
CA PHE A 95 -15.01 -23.65 4.05
C PHE A 95 -14.72 -24.63 5.21
N LEU A 96 -14.99 -25.92 5.01
CA LEU A 96 -14.73 -26.94 6.02
C LEU A 96 -13.23 -27.18 6.25
N GLU A 97 -12.40 -27.06 5.22
CA GLU A 97 -10.95 -27.10 5.37
C GLU A 97 -10.46 -25.91 6.19
N LYS A 98 -10.99 -24.72 5.92
CA LYS A 98 -10.67 -23.51 6.68
C LYS A 98 -11.05 -23.66 8.15
N ILE A 99 -12.23 -24.22 8.45
CA ILE A 99 -12.63 -24.56 9.82
C ILE A 99 -11.65 -25.55 10.46
N ARG A 100 -11.27 -26.61 9.74
CA ARG A 100 -10.34 -27.62 10.25
C ARG A 100 -9.00 -26.99 10.60
N SER A 101 -8.48 -26.13 9.73
CA SER A 101 -7.20 -25.43 9.92
C SER A 101 -7.26 -24.42 11.07
N ASP A 102 -8.30 -23.58 11.13
CA ASP A 102 -8.38 -22.47 12.09
C ASP A 102 -8.77 -22.95 13.50
N PHE A 103 -9.65 -23.96 13.59
CA PHE A 103 -10.21 -24.39 14.87
C PHE A 103 -9.78 -25.80 15.29
N ASN A 104 -9.04 -26.52 14.45
CA ASN A 104 -8.58 -27.89 14.71
C ASN A 104 -9.74 -28.83 15.11
N ILE A 105 -10.83 -28.77 14.34
CA ILE A 105 -12.05 -29.57 14.52
C ILE A 105 -12.17 -30.54 13.34
N ASP A 106 -12.57 -31.79 13.62
CA ASP A 106 -12.92 -32.74 12.57
C ASP A 106 -14.22 -32.32 11.85
N THR A 107 -14.14 -32.14 10.53
CA THR A 107 -15.26 -31.77 9.66
C THR A 107 -15.77 -32.93 8.80
N ALA A 108 -15.33 -34.18 9.06
CA ALA A 108 -15.82 -35.37 8.37
C ALA A 108 -17.31 -35.63 8.66
N VAL A 109 -17.73 -35.45 9.92
CA VAL A 109 -19.11 -35.66 10.36
C VAL A 109 -19.67 -34.37 10.95
N LEU A 110 -20.63 -33.76 10.25
CA LEU A 110 -21.25 -32.49 10.64
C LEU A 110 -22.40 -32.70 11.64
N ASN A 111 -22.19 -33.42 12.73
CA ASN A 111 -23.24 -33.73 13.73
C ASN A 111 -23.43 -32.58 14.76
N ASP A 112 -24.29 -32.80 15.76
CA ASP A 112 -24.55 -31.79 16.80
C ASP A 112 -23.33 -31.48 17.67
N ASP A 113 -22.43 -32.46 17.86
CA ASP A 113 -21.16 -32.26 18.55
C ASP A 113 -20.22 -31.33 17.77
N PHE A 114 -20.14 -31.51 16.44
CA PHE A 114 -19.44 -30.59 15.55
C PHE A 114 -19.98 -29.15 15.68
N ILE A 115 -21.30 -28.99 15.61
CA ILE A 115 -21.96 -27.67 15.73
C ILE A 115 -21.62 -27.02 17.08
N LYS A 116 -21.71 -27.77 18.17
CA LYS A 116 -21.40 -27.28 19.52
C LYS A 116 -19.93 -26.84 19.62
N LYS A 117 -19.00 -27.68 19.16
CA LYS A 117 -17.56 -27.37 19.16
C LYS A 117 -17.24 -26.14 18.31
N LEU A 118 -17.81 -26.06 17.11
CA LEU A 118 -17.60 -24.93 16.21
C LEU A 118 -18.15 -23.63 16.78
N ALA A 119 -19.37 -23.63 17.31
CA ALA A 119 -19.96 -22.45 17.95
C ALA A 119 -19.10 -21.94 19.11
N THR A 120 -18.65 -22.84 19.99
CA THR A 120 -17.79 -22.48 21.12
C THR A 120 -16.41 -21.96 20.68
N LYS A 121 -15.74 -22.64 19.74
CA LYS A 121 -14.39 -22.23 19.31
C LYS A 121 -14.39 -20.98 18.44
N ALA A 122 -15.40 -20.81 17.60
CA ALA A 122 -15.54 -19.65 16.73
C ALA A 122 -16.18 -18.44 17.44
N GLY A 123 -16.66 -18.60 18.68
CA GLY A 123 -17.36 -17.54 19.41
C GLY A 123 -18.68 -17.11 18.76
N ARG A 124 -19.35 -18.03 18.05
CA ARG A 124 -20.59 -17.77 17.31
C ARG A 124 -21.81 -18.32 18.03
N LYS A 125 -22.98 -17.72 17.79
CA LYS A 125 -24.25 -18.24 18.32
C LYS A 125 -24.50 -19.63 17.76
N LYS A 126 -24.97 -20.54 18.61
CA LYS A 126 -25.21 -21.94 18.22
C LYS A 126 -26.26 -22.00 17.12
N GLU A 127 -27.26 -21.13 17.16
CA GLU A 127 -28.35 -21.04 16.20
C GLU A 127 -27.83 -20.75 14.79
N ASP A 128 -26.95 -19.75 14.65
CA ASP A 128 -26.37 -19.34 13.37
C ASP A 128 -25.52 -20.45 12.74
N VAL A 129 -24.67 -21.09 13.55
CA VAL A 129 -23.86 -22.24 13.12
C VAL A 129 -24.74 -23.42 12.72
N THR A 130 -25.81 -23.67 13.47
CA THR A 130 -26.76 -24.75 13.17
C THR A 130 -27.45 -24.51 11.83
N GLN A 131 -27.91 -23.28 11.57
CA GLN A 131 -28.54 -22.92 10.30
C GLN A 131 -27.58 -23.12 9.12
N LEU A 132 -26.33 -22.64 9.23
CA LEU A 132 -25.32 -22.81 8.20
C LEU A 132 -25.02 -24.29 7.93
N VAL A 133 -24.78 -25.08 8.99
CA VAL A 133 -24.45 -26.51 8.85
C VAL A 133 -25.62 -27.31 8.27
N ASN A 134 -26.84 -27.03 8.69
CA ASN A 134 -28.03 -27.68 8.12
C ASN A 134 -28.23 -27.31 6.65
N TYR A 135 -27.94 -26.06 6.28
CA TYR A 135 -27.99 -25.65 4.88
C TYR A 135 -26.92 -26.37 4.04
N ILE A 136 -25.70 -26.51 4.55
CA ILE A 136 -24.63 -27.30 3.92
C ILE A 136 -25.07 -28.75 3.71
N LYS A 137 -25.67 -29.38 4.74
CA LYS A 137 -26.21 -30.75 4.62
C LYS A 137 -27.26 -30.84 3.52
N TRP A 138 -28.20 -29.90 3.49
CA TRP A 138 -29.25 -29.86 2.47
C TRP A 138 -28.68 -29.74 1.06
N LEU A 139 -27.71 -28.84 0.84
CA LEU A 139 -27.05 -28.66 -0.45
C LEU A 139 -26.40 -29.97 -0.95
N ARG A 140 -25.73 -30.71 -0.05
CA ARG A 140 -25.11 -32.01 -0.38
C ARG A 140 -26.09 -33.09 -0.81
N THR A 141 -27.36 -32.98 -0.44
CA THR A 141 -28.40 -33.96 -0.86
C THR A 141 -28.99 -33.67 -2.23
N LYS A 142 -28.73 -32.49 -2.80
CA LYS A 142 -29.32 -32.06 -4.07
C LYS A 142 -28.38 -32.37 -5.24
N ASN A 143 -28.98 -32.79 -6.36
CA ASN A 143 -28.26 -33.05 -7.60
C ASN A 143 -28.18 -31.84 -8.52
N GLU A 144 -29.17 -30.96 -8.44
CA GLU A 144 -29.21 -29.72 -9.19
C GLU A 144 -29.37 -28.57 -8.19
N LEU A 145 -28.57 -27.52 -8.38
CA LEU A 145 -28.53 -26.35 -7.53
C LEU A 145 -28.55 -25.11 -8.41
N SER A 146 -29.10 -24.03 -7.86
CA SER A 146 -29.25 -22.75 -8.54
C SER A 146 -28.24 -21.72 -8.04
N GLU A 147 -28.11 -20.63 -8.79
CA GLU A 147 -27.37 -19.44 -8.36
C GLU A 147 -27.84 -18.93 -6.99
N GLU A 148 -29.15 -18.93 -6.74
CA GLU A 148 -29.73 -18.53 -5.46
C GLU A 148 -29.18 -19.36 -4.30
N SER A 149 -28.97 -20.66 -4.53
CA SER A 149 -28.40 -21.55 -3.52
C SER A 149 -26.96 -21.20 -3.19
N LEU A 150 -26.17 -20.84 -4.21
CA LEU A 150 -24.80 -20.39 -4.06
C LEU A 150 -24.72 -19.04 -3.32
N ILE A 151 -25.58 -18.09 -3.69
CA ILE A 151 -25.66 -16.77 -3.05
C ILE A 151 -26.03 -16.93 -1.57
N LYS A 152 -27.01 -17.77 -1.27
CA LYS A 152 -27.43 -18.05 0.11
C LYS A 152 -26.32 -18.71 0.93
N LEU A 153 -25.59 -19.67 0.35
CA LEU A 153 -24.42 -20.26 1.00
C LEU A 153 -23.36 -19.19 1.28
N ASN A 154 -23.08 -18.31 0.31
CA ASN A 154 -22.12 -17.22 0.50
C ASN A 154 -22.53 -16.31 1.66
N LYS A 155 -23.80 -15.91 1.73
CA LYS A 155 -24.30 -15.06 2.81
C LYS A 155 -24.13 -15.70 4.18
N PHE A 156 -24.40 -17.00 4.32
CA PHE A 156 -24.19 -17.69 5.60
C PHE A 156 -22.71 -17.79 5.97
N ILE A 157 -21.83 -18.06 5.00
CA ILE A 157 -20.38 -18.11 5.23
C ILE A 157 -19.85 -16.71 5.59
N GLU A 158 -20.28 -15.67 4.88
CA GLU A 158 -19.91 -14.30 5.18
C GLU A 158 -20.40 -13.91 6.57
N ALA A 159 -21.66 -14.18 6.94
CA ALA A 159 -22.18 -13.92 8.29
C ALA A 159 -21.40 -14.69 9.39
N PHE A 160 -20.86 -15.86 9.06
CA PHE A 160 -20.01 -16.61 9.98
C PHE A 160 -18.63 -15.96 10.18
N TYR A 161 -18.09 -15.24 9.21
CA TYR A 161 -16.78 -14.58 9.31
C TYR A 161 -16.87 -13.08 9.63
N SER A 162 -17.93 -12.41 9.20
CA SER A 162 -18.13 -10.99 9.44
C SER A 162 -18.47 -10.78 10.91
N GLN A 163 -17.76 -9.82 11.49
CA GLN A 163 -17.95 -9.30 12.81
C GLN A 163 -17.65 -7.81 12.74
#